data_AF-A0A401TI54-F1
#
_entry.id   AF-A0A401TI54-F1
#
_cell.length_a   1.000
_cell.length_b   1.000
_cell.length_c   1.000
_cell.angle_alpha   90.00
_cell.angle_beta   90.00
_cell.angle_gamma   90.00
#
_symmetry.space_group_name_H-M   'P 1'
#
loop_
_entity.id
_entity.type
_entity.pdbx_description
1 polymer ?
#
loop_
_entity_poly.entity_id
_entity_poly.type
_entity_poly.pdbx_seq_one_letter_code
_entity_poly.pdbx_strand_id
1 'polypeptide(L)'
;MPGASFITGEISDQTGEISDLTGEISDPTGEISDQTGEISDPTGEISDQTGEISDLTGEISDLTGEISDIACEISDPTGEISDQTAGEIYDITSEISVITSEISVKTGEISDLTGEISDLTGEISDLTGEISVITGESSDLTGEISDITGEISDLTGEISDLTGEISVITGEISIITGEISDLTGDISDQTGEMSDHTGEISDQTGEISDPTGEISDPTGESSDPTGEISVTTREISDQISEISVITHEISFITSEISDITSEISVITGEISVIGGEIYDIISVITSEISVKTGEIYDLTGEISDLTGEISVITGEITDITSEISDITGEISVITGEISDLTGDISDQTGEMSVHTGEISDITSESSDITGEVSDLTGEISDLTG
;
A
#
# COMPACT_ATOMS: atom_id res chain seq x y z
N MET A 1 89.39 -133.14 66.43
CA MET A 1 90.58 -132.46 65.87
C MET A 1 90.62 -132.69 64.37
N PRO A 2 91.08 -131.76 63.53
CA PRO A 2 90.98 -130.28 63.53
C PRO A 2 90.47 -129.73 62.15
N GLY A 3 90.15 -128.44 62.01
CA GLY A 3 89.83 -127.85 60.68
C GLY A 3 89.24 -126.43 60.61
N ALA A 4 88.99 -125.75 61.74
CA ALA A 4 88.34 -124.43 61.81
C ALA A 4 89.20 -123.21 61.41
N SER A 5 90.34 -123.40 60.72
CA SER A 5 91.34 -122.33 60.49
C SER A 5 91.38 -121.80 59.05
N PHE A 6 90.69 -122.43 58.08
CA PHE A 6 90.76 -122.02 56.67
C PHE A 6 89.57 -121.13 56.25
N ILE A 7 88.41 -121.28 56.89
CA ILE A 7 87.19 -120.53 56.54
C ILE A 7 87.22 -119.07 57.05
N THR A 8 87.98 -118.79 58.11
CA THR A 8 88.07 -117.43 58.68
C THR A 8 88.93 -116.47 57.84
N GLY A 9 89.82 -116.98 56.98
CA GLY A 9 90.62 -116.16 56.06
C GLY A 9 89.82 -115.72 54.83
N GLU A 10 89.11 -116.67 54.19
CA GLU A 10 88.25 -116.39 53.02
C GLU A 10 87.10 -115.42 53.34
N ILE A 11 86.51 -115.51 54.53
CA ILE A 11 85.47 -114.55 54.95
C ILE A 11 86.08 -113.16 55.16
N SER A 12 87.31 -113.05 55.69
CA SER A 12 87.96 -111.76 55.89
C SER A 12 88.30 -111.07 54.56
N ASP A 13 88.78 -111.83 53.57
CA ASP A 13 89.09 -111.29 52.23
C ASP A 13 87.82 -110.90 51.47
N GLN A 14 86.75 -111.71 51.56
CA GLN A 14 85.45 -111.34 50.97
C GLN A 14 84.79 -110.16 51.69
N THR A 15 85.02 -109.98 53.01
CA THR A 15 84.51 -108.79 53.71
C THR A 15 85.29 -107.53 53.32
N GLY A 16 86.59 -107.68 53.00
CA GLY A 16 87.41 -106.62 52.41
C GLY A 16 86.97 -106.24 51.00
N GLU A 17 86.77 -107.22 50.11
CA GLU A 17 86.25 -106.99 48.74
C GLU A 17 84.84 -106.40 48.75
N ILE A 18 83.97 -106.83 49.67
CA ILE A 18 82.64 -106.21 49.84
C ILE A 18 82.79 -104.76 50.32
N SER A 19 83.70 -104.47 51.25
CA SER A 19 83.96 -103.09 51.71
C SER A 19 84.48 -102.19 50.58
N ASP A 20 85.37 -102.70 49.73
CA ASP A 20 85.92 -101.97 48.59
C ASP A 20 84.87 -101.78 47.50
N LEU A 21 84.06 -102.79 47.19
CA LEU A 21 82.89 -102.66 46.30
C LEU A 21 81.85 -101.70 46.87
N THR A 22 81.65 -101.65 48.19
CA THR A 22 80.74 -100.68 48.82
C THR A 22 81.27 -99.25 48.70
N GLY A 23 82.60 -99.08 48.74
CA GLY A 23 83.28 -97.81 48.45
C GLY A 23 83.22 -97.41 46.97
N GLU A 24 83.47 -98.34 46.04
CA GLU A 24 83.40 -98.12 44.58
C GLU A 24 81.97 -97.88 44.07
N ILE A 25 80.95 -98.34 44.79
CA ILE A 25 79.56 -97.99 44.49
C ILE A 25 79.18 -96.64 45.11
N SER A 26 79.82 -96.22 46.21
CA SER A 26 79.50 -94.95 46.88
C SER A 26 79.87 -93.72 46.05
N ASP A 27 80.97 -93.76 45.29
CA ASP A 27 81.39 -92.66 44.39
C ASP A 27 80.40 -92.42 43.23
N PRO A 28 80.03 -93.42 42.41
CA PRO A 28 79.03 -93.22 41.36
C PRO A 28 77.63 -92.97 41.92
N THR A 29 77.31 -93.45 43.13
CA THR A 29 76.03 -93.09 43.77
C THR A 29 76.04 -91.63 44.25
N GLY A 30 77.19 -91.11 44.66
CA GLY A 30 77.42 -89.68 44.95
C GLY A 30 77.35 -88.83 43.68
N GLU A 31 78.04 -89.21 42.61
CA GLU A 31 77.98 -88.50 41.31
C GLU A 31 76.58 -88.55 40.70
N ILE A 32 75.85 -89.67 40.80
CA ILE A 32 74.46 -89.74 40.37
C ILE A 32 73.57 -88.85 41.24
N SER A 33 73.82 -88.78 42.56
CA SER A 33 73.09 -87.86 43.45
C SER A 33 73.38 -86.40 43.13
N ASP A 34 74.63 -86.06 42.83
CA ASP A 34 75.05 -84.72 42.44
C ASP A 34 74.48 -84.35 41.07
N GLN A 35 74.53 -85.24 40.08
CA GLN A 35 73.87 -85.07 38.79
C GLN A 35 72.35 -84.98 38.92
N THR A 36 71.73 -85.77 39.81
CA THR A 36 70.28 -85.67 40.07
C THR A 36 69.94 -84.32 40.72
N GLY A 37 70.84 -83.77 41.56
CA GLY A 37 70.74 -82.41 42.09
C GLY A 37 70.93 -81.34 41.01
N GLU A 38 71.96 -81.46 40.16
CA GLU A 38 72.26 -80.54 39.06
C GLU A 38 71.20 -80.56 37.95
N ILE A 39 70.46 -81.65 37.77
CA ILE A 39 69.31 -81.73 36.86
C ILE A 39 68.04 -81.20 37.57
N SER A 40 67.95 -81.28 38.89
CA SER A 40 66.78 -80.82 39.65
C SER A 40 66.59 -79.30 39.57
N ASP A 41 67.68 -78.53 39.55
CA ASP A 41 67.64 -77.07 39.46
C ASP A 41 67.08 -76.57 38.09
N PRO A 42 67.64 -76.97 36.92
CA PRO A 42 67.09 -76.59 35.62
C PRO A 42 65.70 -77.20 35.35
N THR A 43 65.40 -78.38 35.91
CA THR A 43 64.03 -78.94 35.83
C THR A 43 63.03 -78.11 36.65
N GLY A 44 63.47 -77.53 37.77
CA GLY A 44 62.71 -76.56 38.56
C GLY A 44 62.48 -75.25 37.80
N GLU A 45 63.54 -74.68 37.22
CA GLU A 45 63.45 -73.46 36.39
C GLU A 45 62.52 -73.65 35.19
N ILE A 46 62.63 -74.76 34.47
CA ILE A 46 61.72 -75.10 33.36
C ILE A 46 60.27 -75.21 33.87
N SER A 47 60.05 -75.82 35.03
CA SER A 47 58.71 -75.94 35.62
C SER A 47 58.12 -74.59 35.99
N ASP A 48 58.94 -73.69 36.56
CA ASP A 48 58.54 -72.35 36.96
C ASP A 48 58.22 -71.49 35.72
N GLN A 49 59.10 -71.48 34.71
CA GLN A 49 58.88 -70.79 33.44
C GLN A 49 57.67 -71.35 32.66
N THR A 50 57.44 -72.67 32.71
CA THR A 50 56.24 -73.29 32.11
C THR A 50 54.97 -72.86 32.84
N GLY A 51 55.03 -72.68 34.17
CA GLY A 51 53.95 -72.11 34.96
C GLY A 51 53.66 -70.66 34.58
N GLU A 52 54.70 -69.85 34.45
CA GLU A 52 54.61 -68.44 34.04
C GLU A 52 54.03 -68.28 32.62
N ILE A 53 54.50 -69.09 31.66
CA ILE A 53 53.92 -69.15 30.31
C ILE A 53 52.42 -69.51 30.37
N SER A 54 52.03 -70.45 31.23
CA SER A 54 50.62 -70.84 31.37
C SER A 54 49.76 -69.71 31.92
N ASP A 55 50.28 -68.94 32.88
CA ASP A 55 49.58 -67.81 33.48
C ASP A 55 49.44 -66.66 32.46
N LEU A 56 50.52 -66.30 31.76
CA LEU A 56 50.52 -65.29 30.70
C LEU A 56 49.62 -65.68 29.50
N THR A 57 49.57 -66.97 29.16
CA THR A 57 48.64 -67.48 28.14
C THR A 57 47.18 -67.35 28.58
N GLY A 58 46.91 -67.50 29.89
CA GLY A 58 45.61 -67.23 30.49
C GLY A 58 45.23 -65.75 30.37
N GLU A 59 46.16 -64.85 30.68
CA GLU A 59 45.98 -63.40 30.57
C GLU A 59 45.69 -62.96 29.12
N ILE A 60 46.43 -63.48 28.13
CA ILE A 60 46.14 -63.25 26.71
C ILE A 60 44.71 -63.69 26.35
N SER A 61 44.26 -64.84 26.88
CA SER A 61 42.92 -65.35 26.62
C SER A 61 41.83 -64.46 27.23
N ASP A 62 42.07 -63.90 28.43
CA ASP A 62 41.15 -62.98 29.09
C ASP A 62 41.08 -61.65 28.33
N LEU A 63 42.23 -61.07 27.94
CA LEU A 63 42.30 -59.85 27.11
C LEU A 63 41.63 -60.04 25.73
N THR A 64 41.76 -61.24 25.14
CA THR A 64 41.06 -61.59 23.88
C THR A 64 39.54 -61.64 24.08
N GLY A 65 39.09 -62.11 25.24
CA GLY A 65 37.68 -62.07 25.63
C GLY A 65 37.18 -60.63 25.77
N GLU A 66 37.95 -59.77 26.44
CA GLU A 66 37.64 -58.36 26.64
C GLU A 66 37.56 -57.59 25.31
N ILE A 67 38.52 -57.80 24.41
CA ILE A 67 38.46 -57.27 23.03
C ILE A 67 37.19 -57.74 22.32
N SER A 68 36.82 -59.01 22.46
CA SER A 68 35.62 -59.55 21.80
C SER A 68 34.33 -58.95 22.36
N ASP A 69 34.26 -58.71 23.67
CA ASP A 69 33.11 -58.10 24.33
C ASP A 69 32.96 -56.64 23.90
N ILE A 70 34.06 -55.86 23.96
CA ILE A 70 34.08 -54.46 23.48
C ILE A 70 33.76 -54.41 21.97
N ALA A 71 34.30 -55.30 21.15
CA ALA A 71 33.98 -55.36 19.73
C ALA A 71 32.48 -55.64 19.45
N CYS A 72 31.83 -56.41 20.32
CA CYS A 72 30.40 -56.64 20.27
C CYS A 72 29.62 -55.37 20.66
N GLU A 73 30.06 -54.66 21.71
CA GLU A 73 29.47 -53.39 22.15
C GLU A 73 29.58 -52.28 21.09
N ILE A 74 30.61 -52.29 20.24
CA ILE A 74 30.75 -51.32 19.13
C ILE A 74 29.91 -51.73 17.89
N SER A 75 29.70 -53.03 17.67
CA SER A 75 29.03 -53.56 16.47
C SER A 75 27.57 -53.12 16.35
N ASP A 76 26.80 -53.25 17.43
CA ASP A 76 25.36 -52.95 17.43
C ASP A 76 25.06 -51.45 17.19
N PRO A 77 25.71 -50.50 17.88
CA PRO A 77 25.54 -49.06 17.62
C PRO A 77 25.99 -48.65 16.21
N THR A 78 27.04 -49.28 15.66
CA THR A 78 27.52 -48.95 14.31
C THR A 78 26.48 -49.28 13.23
N GLY A 79 25.75 -50.39 13.42
CA GLY A 79 24.64 -50.78 12.55
C GLY A 79 23.45 -49.83 12.65
N GLU A 80 23.05 -49.47 13.87
CA GLU A 80 21.95 -48.53 14.12
C GLU A 80 22.25 -47.12 13.57
N ILE A 81 23.46 -46.58 13.79
CA ILE A 81 23.88 -45.27 13.25
C ILE A 81 23.89 -45.28 11.72
N SER A 82 24.28 -46.37 11.08
CA SER A 82 24.31 -46.46 9.61
C SER A 82 22.89 -46.48 9.02
N ASP A 83 22.02 -47.32 9.56
CA ASP A 83 20.74 -47.64 8.93
C ASP A 83 19.64 -46.65 9.31
N GLN A 84 19.59 -46.22 10.57
CA GLN A 84 18.52 -45.33 11.04
C GLN A 84 18.77 -43.87 10.59
N THR A 85 20.01 -43.41 10.70
CA THR A 85 20.29 -41.98 10.55
C THR A 85 20.44 -41.50 9.12
N ALA A 86 20.96 -42.31 8.21
CA ALA A 86 20.98 -41.94 6.79
C ALA A 86 19.56 -41.94 6.19
N GLY A 87 18.69 -42.83 6.65
CA GLY A 87 17.28 -42.91 6.23
C GLY A 87 16.46 -41.76 6.78
N GLU A 88 16.47 -41.55 8.10
CA GLU A 88 15.69 -40.50 8.76
C GLU A 88 16.10 -39.09 8.30
N ILE A 89 17.42 -38.81 8.19
CA ILE A 89 17.88 -37.51 7.67
C ILE A 89 17.44 -37.31 6.21
N TYR A 90 17.46 -38.35 5.39
CA TYR A 90 17.02 -38.27 4.00
C TYR A 90 15.52 -38.00 3.88
N ASP A 91 14.70 -38.69 4.69
CA ASP A 91 13.25 -38.52 4.72
C ASP A 91 12.89 -37.10 5.18
N ILE A 92 13.51 -36.62 6.27
CA ILE A 92 13.29 -35.26 6.78
C ILE A 92 13.75 -34.21 5.76
N THR A 93 14.91 -34.40 5.11
CA THR A 93 15.38 -33.48 4.07
C THR A 93 14.41 -33.42 2.89
N SER A 94 13.82 -34.56 2.52
CA SER A 94 12.81 -34.64 1.48
C SER A 94 11.53 -33.91 1.89
N GLU A 95 11.09 -34.06 3.14
CA GLU A 95 9.95 -33.34 3.71
C GLU A 95 10.16 -31.82 3.68
N ILE A 96 11.31 -31.33 4.17
CA ILE A 96 11.68 -29.91 4.09
C ILE A 96 11.63 -29.40 2.64
N SER A 97 12.09 -30.21 1.68
CA SER A 97 12.05 -29.82 0.26
C SER A 97 10.62 -29.70 -0.27
N VAL A 98 9.69 -30.56 0.15
CA VAL A 98 8.27 -30.48 -0.22
C VAL A 98 7.65 -29.22 0.39
N ILE A 99 7.86 -28.99 1.68
CA ILE A 99 7.33 -27.83 2.39
C ILE A 99 7.88 -26.52 1.80
N THR A 100 9.17 -26.47 1.49
CA THR A 100 9.78 -25.30 0.83
C THR A 100 9.13 -25.01 -0.53
N SER A 101 8.76 -26.06 -1.26
CA SER A 101 8.04 -25.91 -2.53
C SER A 101 6.62 -25.37 -2.32
N GLU A 102 5.94 -25.81 -1.27
CA GLU A 102 4.62 -25.30 -0.89
C GLU A 102 4.64 -23.80 -0.53
N ILE A 103 5.62 -23.37 0.28
CA ILE A 103 5.85 -21.95 0.57
C ILE A 103 6.08 -21.16 -0.73
N SER A 104 6.86 -21.70 -1.66
CA SER A 104 7.11 -21.04 -2.95
C SER A 104 5.82 -20.88 -3.78
N VAL A 105 4.91 -21.86 -3.75
CA VAL A 105 3.62 -21.77 -4.45
C VAL A 105 2.75 -20.70 -3.80
N LYS A 106 2.60 -20.71 -2.47
CA LYS A 106 1.83 -19.72 -1.71
C LYS A 106 2.38 -18.29 -1.87
N THR A 107 3.70 -18.15 -1.97
CA THR A 107 4.36 -16.86 -2.28
C THR A 107 4.01 -16.38 -3.69
N GLY A 108 3.91 -17.30 -4.65
CA GLY A 108 3.42 -17.01 -6.01
C GLY A 108 1.96 -16.54 -6.00
N GLU A 109 1.09 -17.24 -5.27
CA GLU A 109 -0.32 -16.85 -5.10
C GLU A 109 -0.45 -15.42 -4.53
N ILE A 110 0.32 -15.08 -3.49
CA ILE A 110 0.37 -13.70 -2.95
C ILE A 110 0.79 -12.69 -4.03
N SER A 111 1.79 -13.03 -4.85
CA SER A 111 2.26 -12.14 -5.92
C SER A 111 1.19 -11.90 -6.97
N ASP A 112 0.44 -12.94 -7.35
CA ASP A 112 -0.65 -12.83 -8.33
C ASP A 112 -1.80 -11.98 -7.78
N LEU A 113 -2.24 -12.23 -6.54
CA LEU A 113 -3.27 -11.43 -5.85
C LEU A 113 -2.84 -9.96 -5.66
N THR A 114 -1.54 -9.72 -5.41
CA THR A 114 -1.00 -8.35 -5.35
C THR A 114 -1.06 -7.67 -6.71
N GLY A 115 -0.85 -8.41 -7.80
CA GLY A 115 -1.04 -7.92 -9.17
C GLY A 115 -2.49 -7.53 -9.43
N GLU A 116 -3.44 -8.38 -9.03
CA GLU A 116 -4.88 -8.12 -9.16
C GLU A 116 -5.31 -6.86 -8.39
N ILE A 117 -4.84 -6.67 -7.15
CA ILE A 117 -5.06 -5.42 -6.40
C ILE A 117 -4.54 -4.20 -7.18
N SER A 118 -3.37 -4.32 -7.82
CA SER A 118 -2.80 -3.23 -8.61
C SER A 118 -3.67 -2.88 -9.82
N ASP A 119 -4.22 -3.87 -10.51
CA ASP A 119 -5.09 -3.68 -11.66
C ASP A 119 -6.42 -3.01 -11.24
N LEU A 120 -7.06 -3.52 -10.18
CA LEU A 120 -8.29 -2.92 -9.61
C LEU A 120 -8.05 -1.49 -9.12
N THR A 121 -6.88 -1.20 -8.54
CA THR A 121 -6.51 0.16 -8.14
C THR A 121 -6.36 1.09 -9.36
N GLY A 122 -5.85 0.56 -10.47
CA GLY A 122 -5.79 1.27 -11.75
C GLY A 122 -7.18 1.62 -12.27
N GLU A 123 -8.10 0.66 -12.26
CA GLU A 123 -9.50 0.85 -12.68
C GLU A 123 -10.22 1.91 -11.83
N ILE A 124 -10.06 1.87 -10.50
CA ILE A 124 -10.59 2.91 -9.59
C ILE A 124 -10.04 4.29 -9.96
N SER A 125 -8.77 4.39 -10.33
CA SER A 125 -8.15 5.65 -10.74
C SER A 125 -8.76 6.19 -12.04
N ASP A 126 -9.03 5.31 -13.01
CA ASP A 126 -9.65 5.68 -14.29
C ASP A 126 -11.09 6.18 -14.08
N LEU A 127 -11.89 5.45 -13.29
CA LEU A 127 -13.27 5.84 -12.94
C LEU A 127 -13.30 7.18 -12.18
N THR A 128 -12.33 7.39 -11.27
CA THR A 128 -12.17 8.69 -10.58
C THR A 128 -11.85 9.82 -11.55
N GLY A 129 -11.04 9.54 -12.58
CA GLY A 129 -10.76 10.46 -13.67
C GLY A 129 -12.02 10.82 -14.47
N GLU A 130 -12.85 9.83 -14.79
CA GLU A 130 -14.12 10.03 -15.50
C GLU A 130 -15.10 10.89 -14.70
N ILE A 131 -15.27 10.63 -13.39
CA ILE A 131 -16.06 11.48 -12.48
C ILE A 131 -15.57 12.92 -12.52
N SER A 132 -14.25 13.15 -12.54
CA SER A 132 -13.68 14.49 -12.59
C SER A 132 -14.00 15.21 -13.90
N VAL A 133 -14.03 14.50 -15.04
CA VAL A 133 -14.41 15.07 -16.33
C VAL A 133 -15.88 15.48 -16.31
N ILE A 134 -16.78 14.58 -15.90
CA ILE A 134 -18.22 14.84 -15.82
C ILE A 134 -18.53 16.03 -14.89
N THR A 135 -17.81 16.14 -13.77
CA THR A 135 -17.94 17.26 -12.83
C THR A 135 -17.49 18.58 -13.46
N GLY A 136 -16.43 18.55 -14.29
CA GLY A 136 -15.97 19.72 -15.05
C GLY A 136 -17.02 20.18 -16.07
N GLU A 137 -17.54 19.25 -16.88
CA GLU A 137 -18.59 19.55 -17.87
C GLU A 137 -19.84 20.15 -17.22
N SER A 138 -20.27 19.62 -16.06
CA SER A 138 -21.41 20.17 -15.31
C SER A 138 -21.16 21.60 -14.80
N SER A 139 -19.90 21.92 -14.48
CA SER A 139 -19.51 23.26 -14.02
C SER A 139 -19.51 24.26 -15.18
N ASP A 140 -19.04 23.85 -16.35
CA ASP A 140 -19.04 24.67 -17.57
C ASP A 140 -20.49 25.03 -17.99
N LEU A 141 -21.40 24.04 -18.01
CA LEU A 141 -22.82 24.27 -18.28
C LEU A 141 -23.47 25.25 -17.28
N THR A 142 -23.08 25.17 -16.01
CA THR A 142 -23.55 26.13 -14.99
C THR A 142 -23.03 27.54 -15.25
N GLY A 143 -21.79 27.67 -15.75
CA GLY A 143 -21.20 28.93 -16.18
C GLY A 143 -21.99 29.57 -17.34
N GLU A 144 -22.30 28.80 -18.38
CA GLU A 144 -23.08 29.28 -19.52
C GLU A 144 -24.46 29.84 -19.11
N ILE A 145 -25.16 29.20 -18.17
CA ILE A 145 -26.42 29.73 -17.63
C ILE A 145 -26.20 31.09 -16.96
N SER A 146 -25.12 31.24 -16.20
CA SER A 146 -24.82 32.48 -15.48
C SER A 146 -24.56 33.63 -16.43
N ASP A 147 -23.82 33.39 -17.53
CA ASP A 147 -23.50 34.40 -18.53
C ASP A 147 -24.79 34.91 -19.23
N ILE A 148 -25.64 34.00 -19.70
CA ILE A 148 -26.90 34.37 -20.37
C ILE A 148 -27.87 35.08 -19.40
N THR A 149 -27.89 34.66 -18.12
CA THR A 149 -28.67 35.37 -17.08
C THR A 149 -28.17 36.80 -16.88
N GLY A 150 -26.86 37.01 -16.97
CA GLY A 150 -26.23 38.33 -16.93
C GLY A 150 -26.69 39.22 -18.09
N GLU A 151 -26.67 38.70 -19.32
CA GLU A 151 -27.12 39.44 -20.52
C GLU A 151 -28.58 39.94 -20.40
N ILE A 152 -29.49 39.12 -19.87
CA ILE A 152 -30.87 39.57 -19.60
C ILE A 152 -30.93 40.70 -18.58
N SER A 153 -30.11 40.62 -17.53
CA SER A 153 -30.10 41.66 -16.49
C SER A 153 -29.66 43.01 -17.07
N ASP A 154 -28.68 43.00 -17.98
CA ASP A 154 -28.20 44.19 -18.67
C ASP A 154 -29.28 44.79 -19.58
N LEU A 155 -29.94 43.97 -20.42
CA LEU A 155 -31.05 44.41 -21.28
C LEU A 155 -32.24 44.94 -20.47
N THR A 156 -32.53 44.32 -19.31
CA THR A 156 -33.58 44.79 -18.40
C THR A 156 -33.23 46.17 -17.82
N GLY A 157 -31.95 46.41 -17.53
CA GLY A 157 -31.44 47.71 -17.12
C GLY A 157 -31.66 48.77 -18.20
N GLU A 158 -31.31 48.46 -19.45
CA GLU A 158 -31.47 49.36 -20.60
C GLU A 158 -32.94 49.77 -20.81
N ILE A 159 -33.89 48.83 -20.72
CA ILE A 159 -35.33 49.16 -20.78
C ILE A 159 -35.74 50.12 -19.66
N SER A 160 -35.23 49.91 -18.45
CA SER A 160 -35.54 50.78 -17.31
C SER A 160 -35.04 52.22 -17.54
N ASP A 161 -33.84 52.37 -18.10
CA ASP A 161 -33.25 53.67 -18.40
C ASP A 161 -34.04 54.39 -19.51
N LEU A 162 -34.36 53.72 -20.62
CA LEU A 162 -35.19 54.28 -21.70
C LEU A 162 -36.61 54.65 -21.22
N THR A 163 -37.20 53.83 -20.34
CA THR A 163 -38.51 54.12 -19.73
C THR A 163 -38.43 55.38 -18.85
N GLY A 164 -37.32 55.55 -18.12
CA GLY A 164 -37.03 56.75 -17.36
C GLY A 164 -36.95 58.00 -18.24
N GLU A 165 -36.25 57.90 -19.37
CA GLU A 165 -36.11 58.98 -20.35
C GLU A 165 -37.46 59.41 -20.93
N ILE A 166 -38.30 58.47 -21.40
CA ILE A 166 -39.66 58.78 -21.87
C ILE A 166 -40.48 59.52 -20.81
N SER A 167 -40.37 59.11 -19.54
CA SER A 167 -41.12 59.73 -18.44
C SER A 167 -40.73 61.19 -18.24
N VAL A 168 -39.42 61.50 -18.31
CA VAL A 168 -38.90 62.88 -18.23
C VAL A 168 -39.42 63.72 -19.39
N ILE A 169 -39.24 63.25 -20.63
CA ILE A 169 -39.67 63.97 -21.83
C ILE A 169 -41.19 64.20 -21.84
N THR A 170 -41.97 63.20 -21.41
CA THR A 170 -43.43 63.32 -21.27
C THR A 170 -43.81 64.40 -20.26
N GLY A 171 -43.07 64.50 -19.15
CA GLY A 171 -43.23 65.57 -18.17
C GLY A 171 -42.96 66.95 -18.75
N GLU A 172 -41.89 67.10 -19.54
CA GLU A 172 -41.53 68.34 -20.22
C GLU A 172 -42.61 68.78 -21.23
N ILE A 173 -43.12 67.86 -22.08
CA ILE A 173 -44.24 68.15 -22.99
C ILE A 173 -45.47 68.65 -22.22
N SER A 174 -45.78 68.04 -21.07
CA SER A 174 -46.93 68.44 -20.26
C SER A 174 -46.79 69.86 -19.72
N ILE A 175 -45.58 70.29 -19.36
CA ILE A 175 -45.30 71.66 -18.91
C ILE A 175 -45.50 72.63 -20.08
N ILE A 176 -44.85 72.37 -21.21
CA ILE A 176 -44.92 73.23 -22.41
C ILE A 176 -46.38 73.35 -22.92
N THR A 177 -47.15 72.26 -22.88
CA THR A 177 -48.58 72.27 -23.25
C THR A 177 -49.41 73.17 -22.32
N GLY A 178 -49.05 73.20 -21.04
CA GLY A 178 -49.63 74.14 -20.09
C GLY A 178 -49.32 75.59 -20.45
N GLU A 179 -48.05 75.89 -20.75
CA GLU A 179 -47.61 77.23 -21.17
C GLU A 179 -48.31 77.73 -22.44
N ILE A 180 -48.51 76.86 -23.45
CA ILE A 180 -49.29 77.20 -24.65
C ILE A 180 -50.76 77.51 -24.30
N SER A 181 -51.35 76.76 -23.37
CA SER A 181 -52.74 76.96 -22.97
C SER A 181 -52.92 78.31 -22.27
N ASP A 182 -51.97 78.68 -21.41
CA ASP A 182 -51.94 79.99 -20.75
C ASP A 182 -51.79 81.11 -21.79
N LEU A 183 -50.82 81.00 -22.71
CA LEU A 183 -50.61 81.98 -23.79
C LEU A 183 -51.82 82.12 -24.72
N THR A 184 -52.52 81.02 -25.00
CA THR A 184 -53.77 81.03 -25.76
C THR A 184 -54.88 81.76 -25.01
N GLY A 185 -54.94 81.60 -23.69
CA GLY A 185 -55.82 82.35 -22.80
C GLY A 185 -55.56 83.85 -22.88
N ASP A 186 -54.28 84.25 -22.75
CA ASP A 186 -53.87 85.65 -22.84
C ASP A 186 -54.27 86.28 -24.19
N ILE A 187 -54.05 85.59 -25.31
CA ILE A 187 -54.49 86.05 -26.65
C ILE A 187 -56.01 86.25 -26.70
N SER A 188 -56.78 85.33 -26.11
CA SER A 188 -58.24 85.41 -26.08
C SER A 188 -58.71 86.63 -25.28
N ASP A 189 -58.10 86.90 -24.13
CA ASP A 189 -58.41 88.05 -23.30
C ASP A 189 -58.07 89.36 -24.01
N GLN A 190 -56.87 89.47 -24.59
CA GLN A 190 -56.47 90.64 -25.40
C GLN A 190 -57.36 90.86 -26.62
N THR A 191 -57.84 89.78 -27.25
CA THR A 191 -58.81 89.87 -28.36
C THR A 191 -60.15 90.40 -27.90
N GLY A 192 -60.60 89.99 -26.71
CA GLY A 192 -61.80 90.53 -26.05
C GLY A 192 -61.67 92.02 -25.78
N GLU A 193 -60.58 92.45 -25.15
CA GLU A 193 -60.30 93.87 -24.91
C GLU A 193 -60.28 94.68 -26.22
N MET A 194 -59.63 94.18 -27.27
CA MET A 194 -59.61 94.85 -28.58
C MET A 194 -61.02 94.99 -29.18
N SER A 195 -61.89 93.99 -28.99
CA SER A 195 -63.29 94.06 -29.41
C SER A 195 -64.07 95.11 -28.63
N ASP A 196 -63.83 95.23 -27.32
CA ASP A 196 -64.45 96.26 -26.48
C ASP A 196 -64.01 97.66 -26.93
N HIS A 197 -62.69 97.89 -27.11
CA HIS A 197 -62.16 99.16 -27.66
C HIS A 197 -62.72 99.47 -29.05
N THR A 198 -62.92 98.46 -29.90
CA THR A 198 -63.57 98.63 -31.21
C THR A 198 -65.03 99.07 -31.06
N GLY A 199 -65.74 98.50 -30.09
CA GLY A 199 -67.10 98.91 -29.72
C GLY A 199 -67.14 100.35 -29.24
N GLU A 200 -66.23 100.75 -28.35
CA GLU A 200 -66.10 102.12 -27.87
C GLU A 200 -65.79 103.10 -29.00
N ILE A 201 -64.86 102.78 -29.92
CA ILE A 201 -64.60 103.59 -31.12
C ILE A 201 -65.87 103.72 -31.97
N SER A 202 -66.64 102.63 -32.13
CA SER A 202 -67.89 102.65 -32.89
C SER A 202 -68.94 103.53 -32.23
N ASP A 203 -69.09 103.46 -30.91
CA ASP A 203 -70.00 104.30 -30.13
C ASP A 203 -69.57 105.78 -30.22
N GLN A 204 -68.30 106.08 -30.00
CA GLN A 204 -67.72 107.42 -30.20
C GLN A 204 -67.93 107.93 -31.64
N THR A 205 -67.79 107.06 -32.65
CA THR A 205 -68.05 107.42 -34.07
C THR A 205 -69.56 107.68 -34.31
N GLY A 206 -70.42 106.95 -33.63
CA GLY A 206 -71.87 107.15 -33.61
C GLY A 206 -72.25 108.48 -32.96
N GLU A 207 -71.63 108.83 -31.82
CA GLU A 207 -71.77 110.13 -31.15
C GLU A 207 -71.18 111.28 -31.99
N ILE A 208 -70.06 111.08 -32.71
CA ILE A 208 -69.57 112.04 -33.72
C ILE A 208 -70.60 112.26 -34.85
N SER A 209 -71.42 111.25 -35.16
CA SER A 209 -72.45 111.31 -36.20
C SER A 209 -73.75 112.01 -35.76
N ASP A 210 -73.90 112.39 -34.49
CA ASP A 210 -75.04 113.14 -33.94
C ASP A 210 -74.57 114.14 -32.86
N PRO A 211 -74.53 115.50 -33.05
CA PRO A 211 -75.28 116.36 -33.97
C PRO A 211 -74.43 117.43 -34.72
N THR A 212 -75.10 118.21 -35.59
CA THR A 212 -74.65 119.53 -36.04
C THR A 212 -74.39 120.47 -34.85
N GLY A 213 -73.12 120.79 -34.57
CA GLY A 213 -72.69 122.00 -33.87
C GLY A 213 -71.99 121.80 -32.53
N GLU A 214 -70.68 121.54 -32.53
CA GLU A 214 -69.61 122.52 -32.28
C GLU A 214 -68.25 121.87 -32.65
N ILE A 215 -67.26 122.72 -32.94
CA ILE A 215 -66.05 122.44 -33.73
C ILE A 215 -64.84 122.11 -32.84
N SER A 216 -63.97 121.23 -33.37
CA SER A 216 -62.55 120.98 -32.98
C SER A 216 -62.34 120.60 -31.51
N ASP A 217 -62.32 119.32 -31.13
CA ASP A 217 -61.11 118.47 -31.21
C ASP A 217 -61.44 116.99 -30.89
N PRO A 218 -61.93 116.15 -31.84
CA PRO A 218 -62.20 114.73 -31.57
C PRO A 218 -61.25 113.77 -32.29
N THR A 219 -60.40 114.25 -33.21
CA THR A 219 -59.45 113.41 -33.95
C THR A 219 -58.30 112.91 -33.06
N GLY A 220 -57.91 113.65 -32.02
CA GLY A 220 -56.91 113.21 -31.05
C GLY A 220 -57.41 112.08 -30.15
N GLU A 221 -58.64 112.19 -29.63
CA GLU A 221 -59.25 111.19 -28.74
C GLU A 221 -59.54 109.85 -29.44
N SER A 222 -59.88 109.84 -30.74
CA SER A 222 -60.02 108.59 -31.51
C SER A 222 -58.67 107.99 -31.96
N SER A 223 -57.60 108.80 -31.98
CA SER A 223 -56.25 108.33 -32.37
C SER A 223 -55.59 107.45 -31.32
N ASP A 224 -55.88 107.68 -30.03
CA ASP A 224 -55.31 106.94 -28.90
C ASP A 224 -55.77 105.47 -28.86
N PRO A 225 -57.08 105.15 -28.85
CA PRO A 225 -57.54 103.76 -28.88
C PRO A 225 -57.20 103.06 -30.21
N THR A 226 -57.09 103.80 -31.32
CA THR A 226 -56.60 103.23 -32.59
C THR A 226 -55.11 102.85 -32.50
N GLY A 227 -54.31 103.64 -31.79
CA GLY A 227 -52.89 103.36 -31.51
C GLY A 227 -52.72 102.15 -30.61
N GLU A 228 -53.51 102.06 -29.54
CA GLU A 228 -53.53 100.93 -28.61
C GLU A 228 -53.92 99.62 -29.31
N ILE A 229 -55.02 99.62 -30.10
CA ILE A 229 -55.41 98.47 -30.93
C ILE A 229 -54.26 98.04 -31.84
N SER A 230 -53.53 98.98 -32.45
CA SER A 230 -52.39 98.64 -33.31
C SER A 230 -51.22 98.00 -32.55
N VAL A 231 -50.99 98.36 -31.28
CA VAL A 231 -49.97 97.75 -30.43
C VAL A 231 -50.41 96.34 -30.03
N THR A 232 -51.63 96.19 -29.49
CA THR A 232 -52.21 94.89 -29.13
C THR A 232 -52.25 93.92 -30.31
N THR A 233 -52.54 94.41 -31.52
CA THR A 233 -52.52 93.59 -32.76
C THR A 233 -51.12 93.03 -33.05
N ARG A 234 -50.05 93.80 -32.79
CA ARG A 234 -48.68 93.31 -32.97
C ARG A 234 -48.31 92.29 -31.90
N GLU A 235 -48.64 92.57 -30.65
CA GLU A 235 -48.39 91.65 -29.53
C GLU A 235 -49.08 90.29 -29.75
N ILE A 236 -50.35 90.30 -30.14
CA ILE A 236 -51.08 89.08 -30.53
C ILE A 236 -50.37 88.35 -31.69
N SER A 237 -49.89 89.09 -32.70
CA SER A 237 -49.19 88.48 -33.85
C SER A 237 -47.86 87.83 -33.45
N ASP A 238 -47.13 88.44 -32.51
CA ASP A 238 -45.87 87.91 -31.98
C ASP A 238 -46.14 86.65 -31.13
N GLN A 239 -47.15 86.67 -30.25
CA GLN A 239 -47.56 85.50 -29.46
C GLN A 239 -48.06 84.34 -30.33
N ILE A 240 -48.83 84.62 -31.40
CA ILE A 240 -49.24 83.59 -32.37
C ILE A 240 -48.02 82.95 -33.03
N SER A 241 -46.98 83.74 -33.33
CA SER A 241 -45.75 83.23 -33.92
C SER A 241 -44.97 82.35 -32.93
N GLU A 242 -44.93 82.75 -31.66
CA GLU A 242 -44.32 81.97 -30.57
C GLU A 242 -45.05 80.63 -30.36
N ILE A 243 -46.38 80.63 -30.28
CA ILE A 243 -47.21 79.40 -30.23
C ILE A 243 -46.87 78.50 -31.43
N SER A 244 -46.72 79.05 -32.63
CA SER A 244 -46.41 78.27 -33.83
C SER A 244 -45.04 77.60 -33.78
N VAL A 245 -44.03 78.24 -33.17
CA VAL A 245 -42.69 77.67 -32.99
C VAL A 245 -42.73 76.55 -31.95
N ILE A 246 -43.33 76.82 -30.79
CA ILE A 246 -43.46 75.82 -29.71
C ILE A 246 -44.26 74.61 -30.20
N THR A 247 -45.31 74.82 -31.00
CA THR A 247 -46.09 73.73 -31.59
C THR A 247 -45.24 72.83 -32.51
N HIS A 248 -44.31 73.40 -33.28
CA HIS A 248 -43.39 72.61 -34.08
C HIS A 248 -42.40 71.82 -33.21
N GLU A 249 -41.90 72.43 -32.13
CA GLU A 249 -41.00 71.78 -31.18
C GLU A 249 -41.69 70.59 -30.48
N ILE A 250 -42.93 70.75 -30.00
CA ILE A 250 -43.74 69.64 -29.48
C ILE A 250 -43.89 68.52 -30.52
N SER A 251 -44.14 68.87 -31.79
CA SER A 251 -44.26 67.87 -32.84
C SER A 251 -42.95 67.09 -33.07
N PHE A 252 -41.81 67.75 -32.93
CA PHE A 252 -40.50 67.11 -33.05
C PHE A 252 -40.24 66.17 -31.87
N ILE A 253 -40.43 66.64 -30.63
CA ILE A 253 -40.25 65.82 -29.43
C ILE A 253 -41.23 64.64 -29.42
N THR A 254 -42.45 64.82 -29.92
CA THR A 254 -43.42 63.72 -30.08
C THR A 254 -42.90 62.64 -31.04
N SER A 255 -42.17 63.05 -32.09
CA SER A 255 -41.49 62.10 -32.98
C SER A 255 -40.37 61.36 -32.24
N GLU A 256 -39.56 62.05 -31.45
CA GLU A 256 -38.49 61.42 -30.65
C GLU A 256 -39.06 60.41 -29.65
N ILE A 257 -40.16 60.73 -28.95
CA ILE A 257 -40.87 59.77 -28.09
C ILE A 257 -41.32 58.55 -28.89
N SER A 258 -41.84 58.74 -30.12
CA SER A 258 -42.27 57.63 -30.97
C SER A 258 -41.10 56.72 -31.37
N ASP A 259 -39.93 57.31 -31.63
CA ASP A 259 -38.71 56.57 -31.97
C ASP A 259 -38.20 55.77 -30.76
N ILE A 260 -38.09 56.39 -29.58
CA ILE A 260 -37.69 55.70 -28.33
C ILE A 260 -38.71 54.61 -27.96
N THR A 261 -40.01 54.85 -28.14
CA THR A 261 -41.05 53.84 -27.92
C THR A 261 -40.87 52.63 -28.85
N SER A 262 -40.48 52.89 -30.10
CA SER A 262 -40.19 51.82 -31.07
C SER A 262 -38.96 51.02 -30.66
N GLU A 263 -37.91 51.68 -30.17
CA GLU A 263 -36.71 51.05 -29.63
C GLU A 263 -37.01 50.17 -28.41
N ILE A 264 -37.77 50.67 -27.43
CA ILE A 264 -38.25 49.86 -26.30
C ILE A 264 -39.02 48.63 -26.79
N SER A 265 -39.87 48.78 -27.82
CA SER A 265 -40.62 47.65 -28.37
C SER A 265 -39.71 46.58 -29.00
N VAL A 266 -38.59 46.99 -29.63
CA VAL A 266 -37.60 46.06 -30.18
C VAL A 266 -36.89 45.32 -29.06
N ILE A 267 -36.33 46.05 -28.08
CA ILE A 267 -35.61 45.46 -26.94
C ILE A 267 -36.53 44.53 -26.13
N THR A 268 -37.80 44.91 -25.94
CA THR A 268 -38.81 44.05 -25.29
C THR A 268 -39.02 42.74 -26.07
N GLY A 269 -39.04 42.81 -27.39
CA GLY A 269 -39.11 41.64 -28.26
C GLY A 269 -37.88 40.74 -28.09
N GLU A 270 -36.69 41.33 -28.08
CA GLU A 270 -35.41 40.62 -27.87
C GLU A 270 -35.38 39.92 -26.50
N ILE A 271 -35.74 40.61 -25.41
CA ILE A 271 -35.86 40.00 -24.08
C ILE A 271 -36.85 38.83 -24.08
N SER A 272 -37.98 38.94 -24.79
CA SER A 272 -38.94 37.85 -24.87
C SER A 272 -38.39 36.62 -25.59
N VAL A 273 -37.56 36.81 -26.62
CA VAL A 273 -36.89 35.71 -27.34
C VAL A 273 -35.84 35.07 -26.44
N ILE A 274 -34.93 35.87 -25.88
CA ILE A 274 -33.85 35.41 -25.01
C ILE A 274 -34.43 34.72 -23.76
N GLY A 275 -35.49 35.25 -23.17
CA GLY A 275 -36.17 34.64 -22.02
C GLY A 275 -36.78 33.27 -22.34
N GLY A 276 -37.26 33.07 -23.58
CA GLY A 276 -37.70 31.76 -24.07
C GLY A 276 -36.52 30.80 -24.26
N GLU A 277 -35.43 31.26 -24.88
CA GLU A 277 -34.21 30.48 -25.07
C GLU A 277 -33.60 30.06 -23.74
N ILE A 278 -33.56 30.93 -22.72
CA ILE A 278 -33.12 30.58 -21.36
C ILE A 278 -33.99 29.48 -20.77
N TYR A 279 -35.31 29.57 -20.91
CA TYR A 279 -36.19 28.55 -20.34
C TYR A 279 -35.87 27.17 -20.92
N ASP A 280 -35.68 27.10 -22.24
CA ASP A 280 -35.31 25.87 -22.93
C ASP A 280 -33.90 25.40 -22.53
N ILE A 281 -32.92 26.30 -22.48
CA ILE A 281 -31.54 26.01 -22.06
C ILE A 281 -31.49 25.50 -20.62
N ILE A 282 -32.14 26.18 -19.67
CA ILE A 282 -32.21 25.75 -18.27
C ILE A 282 -32.87 24.38 -18.18
N SER A 283 -33.95 24.12 -18.92
CA SER A 283 -34.61 22.82 -18.93
C SER A 283 -33.68 21.71 -19.44
N VAL A 284 -32.95 21.96 -20.52
CA VAL A 284 -31.98 21.01 -21.09
C VAL A 284 -30.82 20.77 -20.13
N ILE A 285 -30.18 21.83 -19.65
CA ILE A 285 -29.04 21.73 -18.73
C ILE A 285 -29.45 21.08 -17.41
N THR A 286 -30.62 21.39 -16.86
CA THR A 286 -31.11 20.73 -15.65
C THR A 286 -31.28 19.23 -15.88
N SER A 287 -31.80 18.84 -17.04
CA SER A 287 -31.94 17.43 -17.41
C SER A 287 -30.57 16.77 -17.60
N GLU A 288 -29.63 17.45 -18.25
CA GLU A 288 -28.28 16.95 -18.51
C GLU A 288 -27.47 16.80 -17.23
N ILE A 289 -27.47 17.81 -16.35
CA ILE A 289 -26.89 17.74 -15.01
C ILE A 289 -27.51 16.58 -14.22
N SER A 290 -28.83 16.37 -14.32
CA SER A 290 -29.48 15.24 -13.65
C SER A 290 -28.99 13.89 -14.18
N VAL A 291 -28.76 13.77 -15.49
CA VAL A 291 -28.19 12.55 -16.09
C VAL A 291 -26.75 12.36 -15.64
N LYS A 292 -25.92 13.41 -15.73
CA LYS A 292 -24.53 13.39 -15.27
C LYS A 292 -24.39 13.08 -13.78
N THR A 293 -25.32 13.56 -12.96
CA THR A 293 -25.40 13.22 -11.53
C THR A 293 -25.69 11.73 -11.35
N GLY A 294 -26.57 11.15 -12.17
CA GLY A 294 -26.82 9.72 -12.20
C GLY A 294 -25.57 8.91 -12.58
N GLU A 295 -24.89 9.31 -13.66
CA GLU A 295 -23.62 8.70 -14.10
C GLU A 295 -22.58 8.72 -12.97
N ILE A 296 -22.42 9.85 -12.26
CA ILE A 296 -21.51 9.95 -11.11
C ILE A 296 -21.91 8.97 -10.00
N TYR A 297 -23.21 8.81 -9.70
CA TYR A 297 -23.65 7.84 -8.69
C TYR A 297 -23.34 6.41 -9.09
N ASP A 298 -23.55 6.06 -10.37
CA ASP A 298 -23.25 4.72 -10.89
C ASP A 298 -21.74 4.43 -10.81
N LEU A 299 -20.90 5.36 -11.30
CA LEU A 299 -19.43 5.25 -11.20
C LEU A 299 -18.94 5.18 -9.75
N THR A 300 -19.55 5.96 -8.84
CA THR A 300 -19.23 5.90 -7.41
C THR A 300 -19.61 4.53 -6.82
N GLY A 301 -20.71 3.94 -7.27
CA GLY A 301 -21.11 2.58 -6.91
C GLY A 301 -20.09 1.55 -7.37
N GLU A 302 -19.64 1.63 -8.62
CA GLU A 302 -18.60 0.75 -9.18
C GLU A 302 -17.27 0.85 -8.42
N ILE A 303 -16.81 2.07 -8.10
CA ILE A 303 -15.64 2.28 -7.25
C ILE A 303 -15.82 1.62 -5.87
N SER A 304 -17.02 1.68 -5.29
CA SER A 304 -17.32 1.05 -4.01
C SER A 304 -17.24 -0.48 -4.09
N ASP A 305 -17.74 -1.06 -5.18
CA ASP A 305 -17.70 -2.51 -5.41
C ASP A 305 -16.25 -3.00 -5.61
N LEU A 306 -15.47 -2.31 -6.44
CA LEU A 306 -14.04 -2.60 -6.64
C LEU A 306 -13.24 -2.46 -5.34
N THR A 307 -13.55 -1.45 -4.52
CA THR A 307 -12.95 -1.28 -3.19
C THR A 307 -13.29 -2.46 -2.27
N GLY A 308 -14.52 -2.98 -2.38
CA GLY A 308 -14.94 -4.20 -1.69
C GLY A 308 -14.15 -5.43 -2.12
N GLU A 309 -13.93 -5.60 -3.42
CA GLU A 309 -13.13 -6.69 -4.00
C GLU A 309 -11.67 -6.64 -3.52
N ILE A 310 -11.03 -5.47 -3.57
CA ILE A 310 -9.69 -5.26 -3.01
C ILE A 310 -9.64 -5.67 -1.53
N SER A 311 -10.67 -5.36 -0.75
CA SER A 311 -10.74 -5.75 0.66
C SER A 311 -10.83 -7.26 0.86
N VAL A 312 -11.52 -7.99 -0.02
CA VAL A 312 -11.61 -9.46 0.02
C VAL A 312 -10.24 -10.06 -0.31
N ILE A 313 -9.61 -9.64 -1.41
CA ILE A 313 -8.30 -10.11 -1.83
C ILE A 313 -7.24 -9.82 -0.75
N THR A 314 -7.30 -8.65 -0.10
CA THR A 314 -6.42 -8.32 1.03
C THR A 314 -6.60 -9.29 2.21
N GLY A 315 -7.83 -9.74 2.45
CA GLY A 315 -8.14 -10.79 3.42
C GLY A 315 -7.48 -12.12 3.04
N GLU A 316 -7.62 -12.54 1.78
CA GLU A 316 -7.01 -13.78 1.26
C GLU A 316 -5.48 -13.77 1.37
N ILE A 317 -4.83 -12.65 1.03
CA ILE A 317 -3.39 -12.47 1.22
C ILE A 317 -3.00 -12.62 2.69
N THR A 318 -3.82 -12.11 3.61
CA THR A 318 -3.57 -12.20 5.06
C THR A 318 -3.66 -13.65 5.53
N ASP A 319 -4.67 -14.39 5.07
CA ASP A 319 -4.85 -15.81 5.40
C ASP A 319 -3.67 -16.65 4.87
N ILE A 320 -3.30 -16.48 3.60
CA ILE A 320 -2.13 -17.15 3.01
C ILE A 320 -0.84 -16.80 3.75
N THR A 321 -0.68 -15.55 4.16
CA THR A 321 0.49 -15.12 4.95
C THR A 321 0.52 -15.83 6.32
N SER A 322 -0.64 -16.06 6.95
CA SER A 322 -0.73 -16.83 8.18
C SER A 322 -0.36 -18.30 7.95
N GLU A 323 -0.85 -18.92 6.87
CA GLU A 323 -0.49 -20.29 6.49
C GLU A 323 1.03 -20.44 6.29
N ILE A 324 1.67 -19.51 5.57
CA ILE A 324 3.14 -19.50 5.40
C ILE A 324 3.84 -19.39 6.76
N SER A 325 3.31 -18.59 7.70
CA SER A 325 3.89 -18.46 9.04
C SER A 325 3.79 -19.77 9.83
N ASP A 326 2.66 -20.46 9.77
CA ASP A 326 2.46 -21.75 10.44
C ASP A 326 3.41 -22.80 9.88
N ILE A 327 3.49 -22.91 8.54
CA ILE A 327 4.40 -23.80 7.83
C ILE A 327 5.88 -23.51 8.18
N THR A 328 6.24 -22.23 8.26
CA THR A 328 7.59 -21.81 8.67
C THR A 328 7.88 -22.24 10.12
N GLY A 329 6.87 -22.23 10.98
CA GLY A 329 6.94 -22.80 12.33
C GLY A 329 7.22 -24.29 12.33
N GLU A 330 6.54 -25.06 11.47
CA GLU A 330 6.77 -26.50 11.31
C GLU A 330 8.20 -26.80 10.85
N ILE A 331 8.72 -26.07 9.85
CA ILE A 331 10.13 -26.19 9.43
C ILE A 331 11.08 -25.96 10.61
N SER A 332 10.79 -24.99 11.47
CA SER A 332 11.63 -24.71 12.63
C SER A 332 11.64 -25.86 13.64
N VAL A 333 10.51 -26.56 13.82
CA VAL A 333 10.43 -27.75 14.68
C VAL A 333 11.26 -28.88 14.08
N ILE A 334 11.03 -29.20 12.81
CA ILE A 334 11.75 -30.26 12.08
C ILE A 334 13.27 -29.99 12.07
N THR A 335 13.67 -28.73 11.88
CA THR A 335 15.10 -28.34 11.93
C THR A 335 15.69 -28.56 13.33
N GLY A 336 14.90 -28.37 14.39
CA GLY A 336 15.28 -28.70 15.75
C GLY A 336 15.51 -30.20 15.94
N GLU A 337 14.59 -31.03 15.44
CA GLU A 337 14.71 -32.50 15.49
C GLU A 337 15.96 -33.01 14.77
N ILE A 338 16.30 -32.44 13.61
CA ILE A 338 17.57 -32.76 12.91
C ILE A 338 18.79 -32.40 13.76
N SER A 339 18.75 -31.25 14.44
CA SER A 339 19.85 -30.82 15.31
C SER A 339 20.05 -31.76 16.49
N ASP A 340 18.96 -32.20 17.11
CA ASP A 340 18.99 -33.16 18.22
C ASP A 340 19.54 -34.51 17.75
N LEU A 341 19.02 -35.05 16.63
CA LEU A 341 19.51 -36.30 16.04
C LEU A 341 21.00 -36.22 15.67
N THR A 342 21.43 -35.09 15.12
CA THR A 342 22.85 -34.86 14.79
C THR A 342 23.72 -34.82 16.05
N GLY A 343 23.20 -34.30 17.16
CA GLY A 343 23.84 -34.32 18.47
C GLY A 343 24.03 -35.75 18.97
N ASP A 344 22.96 -36.55 18.96
CA ASP A 344 22.98 -37.95 19.40
C ASP A 344 24.01 -38.78 18.60
N ILE A 345 24.08 -38.59 17.27
CA ILE A 345 25.11 -39.23 16.43
C ILE A 345 26.51 -38.86 16.88
N SER A 346 26.75 -37.57 17.15
CA SER A 346 28.07 -37.08 17.56
C SER A 346 28.50 -37.72 18.88
N ASP A 347 27.56 -37.85 19.83
CA ASP A 347 27.81 -38.47 21.13
C ASP A 347 28.13 -39.96 20.97
N GLN A 348 27.31 -40.72 20.23
CA GLN A 348 27.57 -42.14 19.96
C GLN A 348 28.89 -42.37 19.20
N THR A 349 29.22 -41.50 18.24
CA THR A 349 30.50 -41.56 17.52
C THR A 349 31.68 -41.32 18.46
N GLY A 350 31.52 -40.41 19.42
CA GLY A 350 32.48 -40.17 20.50
C GLY A 350 32.71 -41.42 21.35
N GLU A 351 31.63 -42.08 21.79
CA GLU A 351 31.71 -43.32 22.57
C GLU A 351 32.41 -44.44 21.79
N MET A 352 32.07 -44.68 20.52
CA MET A 352 32.76 -45.68 19.70
C MET A 352 34.27 -45.39 19.56
N SER A 353 34.65 -44.11 19.48
CA SER A 353 36.06 -43.73 19.42
C SER A 353 36.81 -44.08 20.71
N VAL A 354 36.14 -44.03 21.87
CA VAL A 354 36.71 -44.44 23.16
C VAL A 354 36.94 -45.96 23.16
N HIS A 355 35.91 -46.75 22.87
CA HIS A 355 36.02 -48.22 22.82
C HIS A 355 37.04 -48.69 21.78
N THR A 356 37.17 -47.99 20.65
CA THR A 356 38.24 -48.26 19.66
C THR A 356 39.63 -48.01 20.23
N GLY A 357 39.79 -46.97 21.06
CA GLY A 357 41.02 -46.69 21.80
C GLY A 357 41.33 -47.80 22.81
N GLU A 358 40.33 -48.23 23.59
CA GLU A 358 40.46 -49.33 24.56
C GLU A 358 40.88 -50.65 23.89
N ILE A 359 40.25 -51.02 22.78
CA ILE A 359 40.68 -52.18 21.99
C ILE A 359 42.14 -52.03 21.55
N SER A 360 42.55 -50.83 21.10
CA SER A 360 43.94 -50.60 20.68
C SER A 360 44.93 -50.77 21.83
N ASP A 361 44.58 -50.28 23.02
CA ASP A 361 45.40 -50.39 24.23
C ASP A 361 45.51 -51.85 24.67
N ILE A 362 44.39 -52.58 24.79
CA ILE A 362 44.35 -54.01 25.13
C ILE A 362 45.10 -54.85 24.08
N THR A 363 44.98 -54.50 22.80
CA THR A 363 45.71 -55.19 21.73
C THR A 363 47.22 -54.98 21.86
N SER A 364 47.66 -53.78 22.26
CA SER A 364 49.08 -53.49 22.52
C SER A 364 49.58 -54.32 23.71
N GLU A 365 48.83 -54.35 24.80
CA GLU A 365 49.16 -55.12 26.01
C GLU A 365 49.24 -56.63 25.71
N SER A 366 48.26 -57.18 25.01
CA SER A 366 48.26 -58.57 24.57
C SER A 366 49.47 -58.89 23.66
N SER A 367 49.88 -57.95 22.80
CA SER A 367 51.08 -58.11 21.97
C SER A 367 52.38 -58.11 22.79
N ASP A 368 52.47 -57.28 23.82
CA ASP A 368 53.63 -57.22 24.71
C ASP A 368 53.75 -58.54 25.50
N ILE A 369 52.65 -59.03 26.09
CA ILE A 369 52.60 -60.32 26.80
C ILE A 369 52.93 -61.48 25.85
N THR A 370 52.44 -61.44 24.61
CA THR A 370 52.79 -62.43 23.58
C THR A 370 54.30 -62.43 23.30
N GLY A 371 54.93 -61.26 23.33
CA GLY A 371 56.39 -61.12 23.26
C GLY A 371 57.10 -61.79 24.44
N GLU A 372 56.65 -61.55 25.66
CA GLU A 372 57.20 -62.18 26.88
C GLU A 372 57.06 -63.70 26.86
N VAL A 373 55.89 -64.22 26.47
CA VAL A 373 55.68 -65.66 26.28
C VAL A 373 56.66 -66.23 25.25
N SER A 374 56.90 -65.51 24.14
CA SER A 374 57.87 -65.94 23.12
C SER A 374 59.30 -65.98 23.67
N ASP A 375 59.70 -64.99 24.47
CA ASP A 375 61.02 -64.93 25.08
C ASP A 375 61.22 -66.07 26.10
N LEU A 376 60.27 -66.29 27.02
CA LEU A 376 60.28 -67.40 27.98
C LEU A 376 60.30 -68.77 27.28
N THR A 377 59.55 -68.92 26.18
CA THR A 377 59.57 -70.15 25.37
C THR A 377 60.95 -70.38 24.73
N GLY A 378 61.62 -69.28 24.33
CA GLY A 378 63.01 -69.30 23.87
C GLY A 378 63.99 -69.73 24.96
N GLU A 379 63.85 -69.21 26.18
CA GLU A 379 64.68 -69.59 27.34
C GLU A 379 64.52 -71.07 27.72
N ILE A 380 63.28 -71.59 27.75
CA ILE A 380 63.02 -73.02 27.97
C ILE A 380 63.68 -73.87 26.86
N SER A 381 63.61 -73.42 25.59
CA SER A 381 64.28 -74.08 24.47
C SER A 381 65.80 -74.16 24.70
N ASP A 382 66.41 -73.08 25.19
CA ASP A 382 67.85 -73.04 25.49
C ASP A 382 68.24 -73.91 26.69
N LEU A 383 67.36 -74.05 27.69
CA LEU A 383 67.56 -74.93 28.86
C LEU A 383 67.35 -76.42 28.55
N THR A 384 66.60 -76.75 27.49
CA THR A 384 66.25 -78.13 27.11
C THR A 384 67.06 -78.68 25.93
N GLY A 385 67.83 -77.81 25.25
CA GLY A 385 68.59 -78.08 24.03
C GLY A 385 69.99 -78.67 24.19
#